data_AF-A0A813KEH9-F1
#
_entry.id   AF-A0A813KEH9-F1
#
_cell.length_a   1.000
_cell.length_b   1.000
_cell.length_c   1.000
_cell.angle_alpha   90.00
_cell.angle_beta   90.00
_cell.angle_gamma   90.00
#
_symmetry.space_group_name_H-M   'P 1'
#
loop_
_entity.id
_entity.type
_entity.pdbx_description
1 polymer ?
#
loop_
_entity_poly.entity_id
_entity_poly.type
_entity_poly.pdbx_seq_one_letter_code
_entity_poly.pdbx_strand_id
1 'polypeptide(L)'
;MKQRVWKLSLLTAGVWLVGSTAWCQLQSRQFAVTATVLLLNALVAGLAGAFFVLCKPPAEEPQAAQAAGGQGQGQGNSSEKSRDGKTAGPGAGLQREGGRKAPASQQGPPHKPKRPLSPKSAACVLVGARLSTEQARTAAEKIVALRLHVAGQQPPSLDLVWSFFDMPVPSGLAFDSQDQVFQSLKAKLNRQRLLFHPDKNCHPEAELTFKFLEQCHQRLVRAFTRGGGESVHQRTRREEEELKKEQERRRQEKEEWRRIQEQRRQEEEQRARDEEVRVRRTQMDKERLQVMLQAKEAQSALRVTQRTISSNSLSGLFAATCSPKALVGAGQDDSEQPVFCLEGSAGSVGCLRVQLLAAKDLPADWLFGASVKSFAIASVGSQQFTSPRMSGCNPEWSCSFEFDVHRVDTSFCVTVYREGWFDDDPLGRVEIPFLDIEEWSGCQIGRVLQPLDPYQTSSALCMALELKASFEWF
;
A
#
# COMPACT_ATOMS: atom_id res chain seq x y z
N MET A 1 44.79 23.95 59.29
CA MET A 1 44.53 22.65 58.63
C MET A 1 43.25 21.94 59.09
N LYS A 2 42.82 22.02 60.36
CA LYS A 2 41.63 21.27 60.86
C LYS A 2 40.26 21.74 60.30
N GLN A 3 40.10 22.99 59.87
CA GLN A 3 38.82 23.46 59.30
C GLN A 3 38.56 23.08 57.82
N ARG A 4 39.60 22.70 57.06
CA ARG A 4 39.42 22.28 55.65
C ARG A 4 38.95 20.83 55.53
N VAL A 5 39.24 19.99 56.53
CA VAL A 5 38.81 18.58 56.55
C VAL A 5 37.31 18.45 56.79
N TRP A 6 36.72 19.32 57.62
CA TRP A 6 35.27 19.29 57.89
C TRP A 6 34.40 19.69 56.69
N LYS A 7 34.85 20.63 55.84
CA LYS A 7 34.10 21.02 54.63
C LYS A 7 34.11 19.94 53.55
N LEU A 8 35.16 19.11 53.47
CA LEU A 8 35.19 18.00 52.50
C LEU A 8 34.25 16.85 52.92
N SER A 9 34.13 16.53 54.22
CA SER A 9 33.21 15.46 54.68
C SER A 9 31.73 15.80 54.50
N LEU A 10 31.33 17.07 54.63
CA LEU A 10 29.95 17.50 54.41
C LEU A 10 29.54 17.45 52.92
N LEU A 11 30.47 17.71 52.00
CA LEU A 11 30.21 17.61 50.56
C LEU A 11 30.06 16.15 50.10
N THR A 12 30.82 15.22 50.66
CA THR A 12 30.68 13.79 50.33
C THR A 12 29.39 13.16 50.87
N ALA A 13 28.89 13.62 52.02
CA ALA A 13 27.63 13.13 52.58
C ALA A 13 26.39 13.63 51.80
N GLY A 14 26.44 14.86 51.27
CA GLY A 14 25.35 15.42 50.45
C GLY A 14 25.17 14.70 49.11
N VAL A 15 26.26 14.26 48.48
CA VAL A 15 26.20 13.53 47.19
C VAL A 15 25.58 12.14 47.34
N TRP A 16 25.79 11.47 48.48
CA TRP A 16 25.18 10.17 48.76
C TRP A 16 23.67 10.25 49.01
N LEU A 17 23.19 11.33 49.65
CA LEU A 17 21.75 11.48 49.92
C LEU A 17 20.94 11.79 48.66
N VAL A 18 21.48 12.58 47.72
CA VAL A 18 20.81 12.92 46.45
C VAL A 18 20.84 11.75 45.46
N GLY A 19 21.88 10.93 45.48
CA GLY A 19 21.95 9.71 44.66
C GLY A 19 20.92 8.64 45.07
N SER A 20 20.64 8.50 46.37
CA SER A 20 19.71 7.49 46.88
C SER A 20 18.25 7.78 46.53
N THR A 21 17.82 9.05 46.55
CA THR A 21 16.46 9.43 46.19
C THR A 21 16.20 9.33 44.68
N ALA A 22 17.18 9.65 43.85
CA ALA A 22 17.11 9.46 42.40
C ALA A 22 17.05 7.97 42.02
N TRP A 23 17.80 7.10 42.71
CA TRP A 23 17.76 5.66 42.50
C TRP A 23 16.41 5.05 42.89
N CYS A 24 15.82 5.49 44.01
CA CYS A 24 14.48 5.07 44.43
C CYS A 24 13.39 5.51 43.43
N GLN A 25 13.47 6.72 42.88
CA GLN A 25 12.53 7.17 41.84
C GLN A 25 12.66 6.37 40.54
N LEU A 26 13.89 6.03 40.13
CA LEU A 26 14.11 5.26 38.91
C LEU A 26 13.57 3.83 39.06
N GLN A 27 13.76 3.22 40.23
CA GLN A 27 13.25 1.88 40.52
C GLN A 27 11.71 1.87 40.60
N SER A 28 11.10 2.88 41.21
CA SER A 28 9.63 3.02 41.24
C SER A 28 9.03 3.20 39.84
N ARG A 29 9.71 3.90 38.93
CA ARG A 29 9.26 4.05 37.54
C ARG A 29 9.35 2.74 36.76
N GLN A 30 10.40 1.94 36.99
CA GLN A 30 10.51 0.64 36.34
C GLN A 30 9.40 -0.32 36.78
N PHE A 31 9.07 -0.37 38.08
CA PHE A 31 7.96 -1.20 38.59
C PHE A 31 6.59 -0.78 38.02
N ALA A 32 6.35 0.53 37.88
CA ALA A 32 5.10 1.02 37.28
C ALA A 32 4.96 0.60 35.80
N VAL A 33 6.05 0.65 35.03
CA VAL A 33 6.05 0.21 33.63
C VAL A 33 5.82 -1.30 33.53
N THR A 34 6.47 -2.12 34.37
CA THR A 34 6.27 -3.58 34.33
C THR A 34 4.86 -3.98 34.74
N ALA A 35 4.28 -3.33 35.75
CA ALA A 35 2.91 -3.58 36.17
C ALA A 35 1.90 -3.21 35.06
N THR A 36 2.13 -2.12 34.35
CA THR A 36 1.26 -1.67 33.24
C THR A 36 1.32 -2.65 32.07
N VAL A 37 2.51 -3.14 31.72
CA VAL A 37 2.68 -4.15 30.65
C VAL A 37 2.02 -5.49 31.01
N LEU A 38 2.09 -5.92 32.28
CA LEU A 38 1.43 -7.14 32.74
C LEU A 38 -0.10 -7.00 32.73
N LEU A 39 -0.64 -5.84 33.11
CA LEU A 39 -2.07 -5.54 33.03
C LEU A 39 -2.58 -5.52 31.58
N LEU A 40 -1.83 -4.92 30.66
CA LEU A 40 -2.17 -4.92 29.23
C LEU A 40 -2.15 -6.33 28.65
N ASN A 41 -1.14 -7.15 28.97
CA ASN A 41 -1.08 -8.53 28.50
C ASN A 41 -2.22 -9.40 29.05
N ALA A 42 -2.60 -9.21 30.32
CA ALA A 42 -3.75 -9.91 30.91
C ALA A 42 -5.07 -9.50 30.25
N LEU A 43 -5.22 -8.22 29.88
CA LEU A 43 -6.43 -7.70 29.23
C LEU A 43 -6.55 -8.19 27.78
N VAL A 44 -5.44 -8.25 27.05
CA VAL A 44 -5.38 -8.83 25.69
C VAL A 44 -5.69 -10.34 25.72
N ALA A 45 -5.16 -11.08 26.70
CA ALA A 45 -5.45 -12.50 26.85
C ALA A 45 -6.94 -12.76 27.20
N GLY A 46 -7.54 -11.91 28.04
CA GLY A 46 -8.97 -11.99 28.38
C GLY A 46 -9.88 -11.75 27.17
N LEU A 47 -9.53 -10.80 26.30
CA LEU A 47 -10.31 -10.49 25.09
C LEU A 47 -10.20 -11.59 24.03
N ALA A 48 -9.03 -12.23 23.89
CA ALA A 48 -8.86 -13.36 22.98
C ALA A 48 -9.70 -14.59 23.39
N GLY A 49 -9.86 -14.82 24.70
CA GLY A 49 -10.71 -15.91 25.22
C GLY A 49 -12.21 -15.68 24.99
N ALA A 50 -12.68 -14.43 25.03
CA ALA A 50 -14.09 -14.09 24.80
C ALA A 50 -14.50 -14.22 23.32
N PHE A 51 -13.56 -14.00 22.39
CA PHE A 51 -13.83 -14.06 20.95
C PHE A 51 -14.07 -15.48 20.42
N PHE A 52 -13.52 -16.51 21.09
CA PHE A 52 -13.65 -17.89 20.63
C PHE A 52 -15.01 -18.54 20.96
N VAL A 53 -15.82 -17.91 21.83
CA VAL A 53 -17.12 -18.45 22.28
C VAL A 53 -18.30 -17.99 21.41
N LEU A 54 -18.12 -16.99 20.52
CA LEU A 54 -19.24 -16.36 19.81
C LEU A 54 -19.33 -16.64 18.29
N CYS A 55 -18.38 -17.36 17.69
CA CYS A 55 -18.42 -17.66 16.26
C CYS A 55 -18.90 -19.09 15.97
N LYS A 56 -20.21 -19.32 16.10
CA LYS A 56 -20.90 -20.47 15.50
C LYS A 56 -21.53 -20.03 14.18
N PRO A 57 -21.09 -20.51 13.00
CA PRO A 57 -21.65 -20.07 11.73
C PRO A 57 -23.08 -20.60 11.53
N PRO A 58 -24.02 -19.78 11.01
CA PRO A 58 -25.36 -20.23 10.66
C PRO A 58 -25.36 -21.05 9.36
N ALA A 59 -26.30 -21.98 9.27
CA ALA A 59 -26.50 -22.89 8.15
C ALA A 59 -27.03 -22.15 6.91
N GLU A 60 -26.44 -22.43 5.74
CA GLU A 60 -26.87 -21.92 4.44
C GLU A 60 -28.12 -22.65 3.92
N GLU A 61 -29.08 -21.86 3.42
CA GLU A 61 -30.32 -22.26 2.76
C GLU A 61 -30.17 -22.14 1.23
N PRO A 62 -30.61 -23.11 0.40
CA PRO A 62 -30.34 -23.10 -1.04
C PRO A 62 -31.39 -22.31 -1.83
N GLN A 63 -30.93 -21.39 -2.68
CA GLN A 63 -31.77 -20.65 -3.63
C GLN A 63 -32.09 -21.48 -4.88
N ALA A 64 -33.36 -21.40 -5.29
CA ALA A 64 -33.93 -22.02 -6.48
C ALA A 64 -33.57 -21.27 -7.76
N ALA A 65 -33.10 -22.00 -8.78
CA ALA A 65 -32.91 -21.50 -10.13
C ALA A 65 -34.20 -21.64 -10.96
N GLN A 66 -34.65 -20.54 -11.56
CA GLN A 66 -35.72 -20.50 -12.55
C GLN A 66 -35.19 -20.89 -13.94
N ALA A 67 -36.04 -21.65 -14.64
CA ALA A 67 -35.86 -22.11 -16.00
C ALA A 67 -36.20 -21.01 -17.03
N ALA A 68 -35.47 -20.99 -18.14
CA ALA A 68 -35.96 -20.48 -19.42
C ALA A 68 -35.42 -21.38 -20.53
N GLY A 69 -36.35 -22.00 -21.25
CA GLY A 69 -36.08 -22.86 -22.40
C GLY A 69 -35.90 -22.07 -23.70
N GLY A 70 -35.33 -22.75 -24.69
CA GLY A 70 -35.25 -22.28 -26.07
C GLY A 70 -34.84 -23.44 -26.98
N GLN A 71 -35.81 -23.92 -27.76
CA GLN A 71 -35.69 -24.99 -28.76
C GLN A 71 -34.86 -24.54 -29.98
N GLY A 72 -34.24 -25.49 -30.66
CA GLY A 72 -33.68 -25.29 -32.00
C GLY A 72 -33.10 -26.58 -32.60
N GLN A 73 -33.90 -27.25 -33.44
CA GLN A 73 -33.59 -28.49 -34.16
C GLN A 73 -32.51 -28.29 -35.25
N GLY A 74 -31.79 -29.36 -35.60
CA GLY A 74 -31.00 -29.44 -36.84
C GLY A 74 -30.36 -30.82 -37.04
N GLN A 75 -30.81 -31.53 -38.07
CA GLN A 75 -30.58 -32.94 -38.40
C GLN A 75 -29.15 -33.29 -38.88
N GLY A 76 -28.70 -34.52 -38.58
CA GLY A 76 -28.28 -35.52 -39.59
C GLY A 76 -26.75 -35.63 -39.69
N ASN A 77 -26.09 -36.77 -39.89
CA ASN A 77 -26.49 -38.10 -40.34
C ASN A 77 -25.32 -39.08 -40.03
N SER A 78 -25.62 -40.38 -39.81
CA SER A 78 -24.87 -41.61 -40.20
C SER A 78 -23.32 -41.68 -40.01
N SER A 79 -22.66 -42.72 -39.48
CA SER A 79 -22.82 -44.17 -39.74
C SER A 79 -21.82 -45.02 -38.92
N GLU A 80 -22.13 -46.32 -38.79
CA GLU A 80 -21.26 -47.49 -38.54
C GLU A 80 -20.65 -47.73 -37.14
N LYS A 81 -20.43 -48.95 -36.62
CA LYS A 81 -20.83 -50.35 -36.91
C LYS A 81 -20.08 -51.25 -35.92
N SER A 82 -20.79 -52.17 -35.24
CA SER A 82 -20.29 -53.43 -34.65
C SER A 82 -19.31 -53.31 -33.45
N ARG A 83 -19.25 -54.19 -32.43
CA ARG A 83 -19.56 -55.62 -32.35
C ARG A 83 -19.61 -56.08 -30.89
N ASP A 84 -20.22 -57.25 -30.71
CA ASP A 84 -20.60 -57.98 -29.49
C ASP A 84 -19.51 -58.31 -28.46
N GLY A 85 -19.96 -58.57 -27.22
CA GLY A 85 -19.16 -59.21 -26.17
C GLY A 85 -19.96 -59.54 -24.90
N LYS A 86 -20.71 -60.65 -24.96
CA LYS A 86 -21.59 -61.21 -23.93
C LYS A 86 -20.79 -62.16 -23.02
N THR A 87 -20.96 -62.10 -21.70
CA THR A 87 -20.73 -63.27 -20.82
C THR A 87 -21.50 -63.13 -19.51
N ALA A 88 -22.23 -64.20 -19.20
CA ALA A 88 -23.06 -64.38 -18.02
C ALA A 88 -22.32 -65.23 -16.97
N GLY A 89 -22.71 -65.09 -15.70
CA GLY A 89 -22.30 -65.97 -14.61
C GLY A 89 -23.15 -65.72 -13.35
N PRO A 90 -23.84 -66.73 -12.77
CA PRO A 90 -24.89 -66.55 -11.76
C PRO A 90 -24.42 -66.84 -10.32
N GLY A 91 -25.17 -66.36 -9.32
CA GLY A 91 -25.00 -66.76 -7.93
C GLY A 91 -26.13 -66.25 -7.03
N ALA A 92 -27.02 -67.16 -6.64
CA ALA A 92 -28.17 -66.93 -5.77
C ALA A 92 -27.80 -66.98 -4.27
N GLY A 93 -28.63 -66.35 -3.42
CA GLY A 93 -28.59 -66.53 -1.97
C GLY A 93 -29.58 -65.63 -1.21
N LEU A 94 -30.73 -66.19 -0.81
CA LEU A 94 -31.76 -65.60 0.04
C LEU A 94 -31.35 -65.46 1.52
N GLN A 95 -31.89 -64.45 2.21
CA GLN A 95 -32.62 -64.47 3.52
C GLN A 95 -32.73 -63.01 4.02
N ARG A 96 -33.89 -62.35 4.08
CA ARG A 96 -35.13 -62.48 4.89
C ARG A 96 -35.08 -61.74 6.25
N GLU A 97 -35.95 -60.73 6.32
CA GLU A 97 -36.70 -60.12 7.44
C GLU A 97 -36.00 -59.26 8.52
N GLY A 98 -36.66 -58.14 8.81
CA GLY A 98 -36.45 -57.32 10.02
C GLY A 98 -36.89 -55.87 9.84
N GLY A 99 -38.20 -55.60 9.87
CA GLY A 99 -38.75 -54.24 9.74
C GLY A 99 -38.51 -53.34 10.95
N ARG A 100 -38.49 -52.03 10.71
CA ARG A 100 -38.97 -50.97 11.61
C ARG A 100 -39.16 -49.67 10.82
N LYS A 101 -40.39 -49.15 10.87
CA LYS A 101 -40.82 -47.83 10.40
C LYS A 101 -40.22 -46.72 11.27
N ALA A 102 -39.66 -45.67 10.66
CA ALA A 102 -39.80 -44.24 10.99
C ALA A 102 -38.79 -43.39 10.16
N PRO A 103 -38.90 -42.04 10.16
CA PRO A 103 -39.55 -41.22 9.15
C PRO A 103 -38.60 -40.72 8.03
N ALA A 104 -39.21 -40.27 6.94
CA ALA A 104 -38.56 -39.81 5.72
C ALA A 104 -37.54 -38.68 5.95
N SER A 105 -36.26 -39.01 5.77
CA SER A 105 -35.17 -38.06 5.51
C SER A 105 -35.09 -37.85 3.99
N GLN A 106 -35.29 -36.61 3.53
CA GLN A 106 -35.09 -36.21 2.14
C GLN A 106 -33.62 -36.48 1.74
N GLN A 107 -33.39 -37.60 1.06
CA GLN A 107 -32.12 -37.87 0.39
C GLN A 107 -32.05 -36.98 -0.84
N GLY A 108 -31.16 -35.98 -0.79
CA GLY A 108 -30.76 -35.24 -1.98
C GLY A 108 -30.23 -36.18 -3.07
N PRO A 109 -30.33 -35.78 -4.35
CA PRO A 109 -30.00 -36.64 -5.48
C PRO A 109 -28.58 -37.21 -5.36
N PRO A 110 -28.34 -38.47 -5.78
CA PRO A 110 -27.04 -39.11 -5.69
C PRO A 110 -26.00 -38.26 -6.42
N HIS A 111 -25.04 -37.69 -5.68
CA HIS A 111 -23.91 -36.97 -6.23
C HIS A 111 -23.14 -37.92 -7.16
N LYS A 112 -23.26 -37.68 -8.46
CA LYS A 112 -22.44 -38.37 -9.47
C LYS A 112 -20.97 -38.15 -9.11
N PRO A 113 -20.13 -39.19 -9.06
CA PRO A 113 -18.70 -39.05 -8.78
C PRO A 113 -18.11 -38.05 -9.76
N LYS A 114 -17.51 -36.97 -9.24
CA LYS A 114 -16.83 -35.97 -10.07
C LYS A 114 -15.78 -36.69 -10.91
N ARG A 115 -15.88 -36.58 -12.23
CA ARG A 115 -14.88 -37.16 -13.14
C ARG A 115 -13.49 -36.65 -12.72
N PRO A 116 -12.46 -37.50 -12.68
CA PRO A 116 -11.12 -37.05 -12.36
C PRO A 116 -10.76 -35.90 -13.30
N LEU A 117 -10.32 -34.78 -12.70
CA LEU A 117 -9.93 -33.59 -13.44
C LEU A 117 -8.87 -34.00 -14.47
N SER A 118 -9.01 -33.51 -15.70
CA SER A 118 -7.98 -33.73 -16.70
C SER A 118 -6.64 -33.21 -16.15
N PRO A 119 -5.49 -33.84 -16.47
CA PRO A 119 -4.18 -33.35 -16.01
C PRO A 119 -3.96 -31.86 -16.30
N LYS A 120 -4.52 -31.37 -17.42
CA LYS A 120 -4.51 -29.95 -17.81
C LYS A 120 -5.34 -29.07 -16.86
N SER A 121 -6.52 -29.53 -16.46
CA SER A 121 -7.37 -28.84 -15.49
C SER A 121 -6.76 -28.85 -14.08
N ALA A 122 -6.11 -29.95 -13.67
CA ALA A 122 -5.40 -30.01 -12.40
C ALA A 122 -4.21 -29.04 -12.36
N ALA A 123 -3.45 -28.92 -13.45
CA ALA A 123 -2.34 -27.98 -13.55
C ALA A 123 -2.79 -26.51 -13.52
N CYS A 124 -3.86 -26.13 -14.22
CA CYS A 124 -4.39 -24.76 -14.13
C CYS A 124 -4.91 -24.40 -12.74
N VAL A 125 -5.52 -25.36 -12.03
CA VAL A 125 -5.94 -25.17 -10.64
C VAL A 125 -4.74 -24.95 -9.71
N LEU A 126 -3.62 -25.63 -9.99
CA LEU A 126 -2.41 -25.56 -9.15
C LEU A 126 -1.54 -24.32 -9.37
N VAL A 127 -1.66 -23.58 -10.48
CA VAL A 127 -0.65 -22.56 -10.83
C VAL A 127 -1.29 -21.19 -11.18
N GLY A 128 -2.62 -21.13 -11.23
CA GLY A 128 -3.37 -19.90 -11.52
C GLY A 128 -3.52 -19.59 -13.01
N ALA A 129 -4.41 -18.65 -13.34
CA ALA A 129 -4.80 -18.32 -14.72
C ALA A 129 -3.86 -17.34 -15.45
N ARG A 130 -2.83 -16.81 -14.77
CA ARG A 130 -1.95 -15.75 -15.30
C ARG A 130 -0.78 -16.26 -16.15
N LEU A 131 -0.49 -17.57 -16.11
CA LEU A 131 0.53 -18.20 -16.94
C LEU A 131 -0.09 -18.78 -18.20
N SER A 132 0.69 -18.85 -19.29
CA SER A 132 0.24 -19.58 -20.48
C SER A 132 0.02 -21.05 -20.13
N THR A 133 -0.85 -21.76 -20.87
CA THR A 133 -1.16 -23.17 -20.59
C THR A 133 0.07 -24.07 -20.56
N GLU A 134 1.08 -23.78 -21.37
CA GLU A 134 2.33 -24.55 -21.39
C GLU A 134 3.23 -24.22 -20.18
N GLN A 135 3.30 -22.94 -19.80
CA GLN A 135 4.03 -22.50 -18.61
C GLN A 135 3.39 -23.07 -17.34
N ALA A 136 2.07 -22.98 -17.21
CA ALA A 136 1.33 -23.54 -16.08
C ALA A 136 1.55 -25.05 -15.96
N ARG A 137 1.54 -25.78 -17.08
CA ARG A 137 1.85 -27.21 -17.11
C ARG A 137 3.28 -27.49 -16.64
N THR A 138 4.26 -26.76 -17.18
CA THR A 138 5.68 -26.93 -16.82
C THR A 138 5.92 -26.63 -15.34
N ALA A 139 5.29 -25.57 -14.82
CA ALA A 139 5.36 -25.21 -13.40
C ALA A 139 4.76 -26.30 -12.51
N ALA A 140 3.58 -26.81 -12.86
CA ALA A 140 2.91 -27.89 -12.12
C ALA A 140 3.75 -29.18 -12.12
N GLU A 141 4.30 -29.58 -13.27
CA GLU A 141 5.18 -30.75 -13.40
C GLU A 141 6.41 -30.62 -12.49
N LYS A 142 7.05 -29.43 -12.46
CA LYS A 142 8.20 -29.18 -11.57
C LYS A 142 7.82 -29.13 -10.09
N ILE A 143 6.69 -28.52 -9.71
CA ILE A 143 6.22 -28.52 -8.31
C ILE A 143 6.02 -29.95 -7.81
N VAL A 144 5.36 -30.80 -8.61
CA VAL A 144 5.13 -32.20 -8.26
C VAL A 144 6.45 -32.97 -8.18
N ALA A 145 7.36 -32.78 -9.13
CA ALA A 145 8.65 -33.46 -9.14
C ALA A 145 9.54 -33.07 -7.95
N LEU A 146 9.52 -31.79 -7.53
CA LEU A 146 10.39 -31.27 -6.47
C LEU A 146 9.78 -31.39 -5.07
N ARG A 147 8.52 -31.80 -4.96
CA ARG A 147 7.74 -31.81 -3.70
C ARG A 147 8.46 -32.51 -2.54
N LEU A 148 9.05 -33.68 -2.78
CA LEU A 148 9.75 -34.46 -1.75
C LEU A 148 11.00 -33.73 -1.23
N HIS A 149 11.69 -32.99 -2.09
CA HIS A 149 12.89 -32.23 -1.72
C HIS A 149 12.53 -30.92 -1.02
N VAL A 150 11.50 -30.23 -1.50
CA VAL A 150 10.97 -29.00 -0.88
C VAL A 150 10.46 -29.27 0.53
N ALA A 151 9.82 -30.43 0.76
CA ALA A 151 9.39 -30.88 2.08
C ALA A 151 10.55 -31.33 3.00
N GLY A 152 11.80 -31.30 2.52
CA GLY A 152 12.98 -31.73 3.28
C GLY A 152 13.07 -33.23 3.52
N GLN A 153 12.26 -34.05 2.84
CA GLN A 153 12.26 -35.51 3.04
C GLN A 153 13.48 -36.18 2.39
N GLN A 154 14.02 -35.59 1.33
CA GLN A 154 15.21 -36.08 0.64
C GLN A 154 16.17 -34.93 0.28
N PRO A 155 17.39 -34.90 0.83
CA PRO A 155 18.39 -33.91 0.41
C PRO A 155 18.85 -34.23 -1.03
N PRO A 156 18.82 -33.26 -1.97
CA PRO A 156 19.23 -33.52 -3.34
C PRO A 156 20.75 -33.70 -3.44
N SER A 157 21.21 -34.68 -4.22
CA SER A 157 22.62 -34.79 -4.61
C SER A 157 23.00 -33.66 -5.58
N LEU A 158 24.28 -33.29 -5.68
CA LEU A 158 24.71 -32.20 -6.59
C LEU A 158 24.35 -32.50 -8.06
N ASP A 159 24.48 -33.76 -8.47
CA ASP A 159 24.13 -34.20 -9.83
C ASP A 159 22.63 -34.04 -10.10
N LEU A 160 21.79 -34.37 -9.11
CA LEU A 160 20.35 -34.19 -9.20
C LEU A 160 19.98 -32.71 -9.25
N VAL A 161 20.69 -31.85 -8.52
CA VAL A 161 20.43 -30.40 -8.55
C VAL A 161 20.62 -29.81 -9.96
N TRP A 162 21.60 -30.28 -10.72
CA TRP A 162 21.76 -29.85 -12.13
C TRP A 162 20.54 -30.20 -12.99
N SER A 163 19.96 -31.37 -12.76
CA SER A 163 18.75 -31.79 -13.49
C SER A 163 17.53 -30.90 -13.22
N PHE A 164 17.45 -30.27 -12.04
CA PHE A 164 16.35 -29.34 -11.71
C PHE A 164 16.34 -28.11 -12.62
N PHE A 165 17.49 -27.71 -13.17
CA PHE A 165 17.67 -26.62 -14.12
C PHE A 165 17.64 -27.07 -15.59
N ASP A 166 17.34 -28.35 -15.84
CA ASP A 166 17.37 -28.96 -17.17
C ASP A 166 18.75 -28.75 -17.84
N MET A 167 19.81 -29.00 -17.06
CA MET A 167 21.20 -28.88 -17.47
C MET A 167 21.96 -30.18 -17.22
N PRO A 168 22.84 -30.61 -18.14
CA PRO A 168 23.73 -31.73 -17.89
C PRO A 168 24.77 -31.37 -16.82
N VAL A 169 25.26 -32.39 -16.10
CA VAL A 169 26.37 -32.19 -15.17
C VAL A 169 27.63 -31.83 -15.97
N PRO A 170 28.28 -30.70 -15.68
CA PRO A 170 29.51 -30.30 -16.33
C PRO A 170 30.64 -31.30 -16.03
N SER A 171 31.47 -31.61 -17.03
CA SER A 171 32.60 -32.54 -16.88
C SER A 171 33.85 -31.90 -16.23
N GLY A 172 33.76 -30.68 -15.69
CA GLY A 172 34.86 -29.93 -15.07
C GLY A 172 34.64 -29.62 -13.58
N LEU A 173 35.74 -29.54 -12.81
CA LEU A 173 35.70 -29.34 -11.34
C LEU A 173 35.59 -27.87 -10.90
N ALA A 174 35.81 -26.89 -11.79
CA ALA A 174 35.78 -25.47 -11.45
C ALA A 174 35.28 -24.63 -12.63
N PHE A 175 34.50 -23.60 -12.32
CA PHE A 175 34.02 -22.61 -13.29
C PHE A 175 34.63 -21.25 -13.00
N ASP A 176 35.02 -20.53 -14.05
CA ASP A 176 35.19 -19.09 -13.96
C ASP A 176 33.82 -18.39 -13.99
N SER A 177 33.73 -17.21 -13.39
CA SER A 177 32.57 -16.31 -13.45
C SER A 177 32.12 -15.96 -14.88
N GLN A 178 33.04 -16.04 -15.85
CA GLN A 178 32.75 -15.84 -17.28
C GLN A 178 32.41 -17.12 -18.04
N ASP A 179 32.36 -18.28 -17.37
CA ASP A 179 32.05 -19.55 -18.02
C ASP A 179 30.61 -19.54 -18.58
N GLN A 180 30.47 -19.96 -19.83
CA GLN A 180 29.19 -20.06 -20.54
C GLN A 180 28.21 -20.98 -19.79
N VAL A 181 28.71 -22.02 -19.10
CA VAL A 181 27.87 -22.91 -18.30
C VAL A 181 27.26 -22.16 -17.11
N PHE A 182 28.04 -21.30 -16.45
CA PHE A 182 27.57 -20.50 -15.32
C PHE A 182 26.53 -19.45 -15.76
N GLN A 183 26.78 -18.79 -16.89
CA GLN A 183 25.81 -17.85 -17.47
C GLN A 183 24.51 -18.55 -17.87
N SER A 184 24.61 -19.78 -18.42
CA SER A 184 23.45 -20.61 -18.75
C SER A 184 22.65 -20.98 -17.51
N LEU A 185 23.32 -21.37 -16.43
CA LEU A 185 22.68 -21.67 -15.13
C LEU A 185 21.94 -20.44 -14.58
N LYS A 186 22.57 -19.27 -14.62
CA LYS A 186 21.95 -18.00 -14.19
C LYS A 186 20.72 -17.65 -15.04
N ALA A 187 20.81 -17.81 -16.35
CA ALA A 187 19.69 -17.60 -17.26
C ALA A 187 18.53 -18.58 -17.00
N LYS A 188 18.83 -19.86 -16.72
CA LYS A 188 17.84 -20.89 -16.37
C LYS A 188 17.15 -20.58 -15.03
N LEU A 189 17.89 -20.15 -14.02
CA LEU A 189 17.31 -19.70 -12.75
C LEU A 189 16.37 -18.51 -12.96
N ASN A 190 16.78 -17.51 -13.75
CA ASN A 190 15.93 -16.34 -14.03
C ASN A 190 14.62 -16.74 -14.73
N ARG A 191 14.65 -17.70 -15.66
CA ARG A 191 13.44 -18.25 -16.28
C ARG A 191 12.54 -18.95 -15.26
N GLN A 192 13.12 -19.74 -14.35
CA GLN A 192 12.37 -20.39 -13.27
C GLN A 192 11.80 -19.37 -12.27
N ARG A 193 12.53 -18.28 -11.98
CA ARG A 193 12.05 -17.18 -11.14
C ARG A 193 10.81 -16.52 -11.73
N LEU A 194 10.78 -16.29 -13.04
CA LEU A 194 9.60 -15.76 -13.72
C LEU A 194 8.43 -16.74 -13.71
N LEU A 195 8.70 -18.05 -13.73
CA LEU A 195 7.69 -19.11 -13.72
C LEU A 195 7.05 -19.32 -12.34
N PHE A 196 7.83 -19.19 -11.27
CA PHE A 196 7.39 -19.41 -9.89
C PHE A 196 7.25 -18.11 -9.07
N HIS A 197 7.22 -16.96 -9.73
CA HIS A 197 7.04 -15.69 -9.04
C HIS A 197 5.68 -15.67 -8.33
N PRO A 198 5.60 -15.32 -7.03
CA PRO A 198 4.34 -15.36 -6.27
C PRO A 198 3.24 -14.51 -6.92
N ASP A 199 3.57 -13.35 -7.48
CA ASP A 199 2.60 -12.47 -8.16
C ASP A 199 1.97 -13.06 -9.43
N LYS A 200 2.68 -14.00 -10.08
CA LYS A 200 2.21 -14.67 -11.31
C LYS A 200 1.62 -16.05 -11.03
N ASN A 201 2.15 -16.70 -10.01
CA ASN A 201 1.85 -18.06 -9.63
C ASN A 201 1.32 -18.02 -8.20
N CYS A 202 0.02 -17.77 -8.05
CA CYS A 202 -0.64 -17.55 -6.75
C CYS A 202 -0.73 -18.81 -5.87
N HIS A 203 0.10 -19.82 -6.12
CA HIS A 203 0.07 -21.10 -5.41
C HIS A 203 1.13 -21.13 -4.31
N PRO A 204 0.78 -21.53 -3.07
CA PRO A 204 1.73 -21.53 -1.95
C PRO A 204 2.91 -22.48 -2.17
N GLU A 205 2.70 -23.64 -2.82
CA GLU A 205 3.82 -24.56 -3.11
C GLU A 205 4.77 -24.01 -4.19
N ALA A 206 4.33 -23.06 -5.03
CA ALA A 206 5.21 -22.44 -6.03
C ALA A 206 6.29 -21.58 -5.38
N GLU A 207 5.93 -20.80 -4.35
CA GLU A 207 6.88 -19.99 -3.58
C GLU A 207 7.91 -20.86 -2.85
N LEU A 208 7.45 -21.96 -2.22
CA LEU A 208 8.33 -22.91 -1.55
C LEU A 208 9.29 -23.59 -2.54
N THR A 209 8.77 -23.99 -3.70
CA THR A 209 9.57 -24.58 -4.78
C THR A 209 10.60 -23.59 -5.31
N PHE A 210 10.23 -22.31 -5.45
CA PHE A 210 11.15 -21.25 -5.87
C PHE A 210 12.30 -21.05 -4.88
N LYS A 211 11.99 -20.90 -3.58
CA LYS A 211 13.01 -20.76 -2.53
C LYS A 211 13.96 -21.95 -2.50
N PHE A 212 13.43 -23.16 -2.68
CA PHE A 212 14.25 -24.37 -2.76
C PHE A 212 15.18 -24.37 -3.98
N LEU A 213 14.70 -23.96 -5.16
CA LEU A 213 15.52 -23.82 -6.36
C LEU A 213 16.62 -22.77 -6.19
N GLU A 214 16.34 -21.66 -5.51
CA GLU A 214 17.35 -20.64 -5.20
C GLU A 214 18.44 -21.18 -4.27
N GLN A 215 18.08 -21.93 -3.23
CA GLN A 215 19.04 -22.61 -2.36
C GLN A 215 19.91 -23.62 -3.13
N CYS A 216 19.29 -24.40 -4.02
CA CYS A 216 19.96 -25.32 -4.92
C CYS A 216 20.97 -24.60 -5.82
N HIS A 217 20.58 -23.47 -6.43
CA HIS A 217 21.47 -22.64 -7.22
C HIS A 217 22.66 -22.11 -6.40
N GLN A 218 22.40 -21.54 -5.21
CA GLN A 218 23.47 -21.07 -4.33
C GLN A 218 24.44 -22.19 -3.95
N ARG A 219 23.93 -23.41 -3.74
CA ARG A 219 24.75 -24.59 -3.45
C ARG A 219 25.62 -24.98 -4.65
N LEU A 220 25.09 -24.95 -5.88
CA LEU A 220 25.88 -25.15 -7.10
C LEU A 220 26.95 -24.09 -7.26
N VAL A 221 26.58 -22.81 -7.15
CA VAL A 221 27.53 -21.69 -7.22
C VAL A 221 28.66 -21.91 -6.23
N ARG A 222 28.35 -22.20 -4.94
CA ARG A 222 29.36 -22.44 -3.91
C ARG A 222 30.24 -23.65 -4.19
N ALA A 223 29.68 -24.74 -4.70
CA ALA A 223 30.44 -25.96 -4.99
C ALA A 223 31.47 -25.74 -6.09
N PHE A 224 31.10 -25.01 -7.15
CA PHE A 224 31.96 -24.85 -8.33
C PHE A 224 32.81 -23.57 -8.33
N THR A 225 32.45 -22.54 -7.56
CA THR A 225 33.31 -21.35 -7.36
C THR A 225 34.37 -21.57 -6.28
N ARG A 226 34.16 -22.51 -5.33
CA ARG A 226 35.16 -22.85 -4.31
C ARG A 226 36.44 -23.51 -4.86
N GLY A 227 36.45 -23.94 -6.13
CA GLY A 227 37.66 -24.46 -6.78
C GLY A 227 38.74 -23.40 -7.01
N GLY A 228 38.36 -22.12 -7.08
CA GLY A 228 39.29 -21.00 -7.00
C GLY A 228 39.36 -20.50 -5.56
N GLY A 229 40.22 -21.09 -4.73
CA GLY A 229 40.45 -20.58 -3.38
C GLY A 229 40.95 -19.13 -3.47
N GLU A 230 40.05 -18.17 -3.31
CA GLU A 230 40.41 -16.77 -3.08
C GLU A 230 41.40 -16.79 -1.91
N SER A 231 42.63 -16.38 -2.19
CA SER A 231 43.69 -16.38 -1.17
C SER A 231 43.18 -15.58 0.01
N VAL A 232 43.51 -16.00 1.24
CA VAL A 232 43.16 -15.27 2.47
C VAL A 232 43.50 -13.78 2.32
N HIS A 233 44.61 -13.47 1.64
CA HIS A 233 45.03 -12.10 1.35
C HIS A 233 44.07 -11.32 0.42
N GLN A 234 43.52 -11.97 -0.61
CA GLN A 234 42.51 -11.34 -1.48
C GLN A 234 41.21 -11.07 -0.71
N ARG A 235 40.80 -12.01 0.16
CA ARG A 235 39.64 -11.81 1.03
C ARG A 235 39.85 -10.63 1.98
N THR A 236 40.99 -10.57 2.67
CA THR A 236 41.30 -9.46 3.58
C THR A 236 41.31 -8.11 2.85
N ARG A 237 41.89 -8.04 1.65
CA ARG A 237 41.89 -6.81 0.85
C ARG A 237 40.48 -6.38 0.43
N ARG A 238 39.62 -7.32 0.02
CA ARG A 238 38.22 -7.03 -0.30
C ARG A 238 37.46 -6.53 0.93
N GLU A 239 37.63 -7.19 2.07
CA GLU A 239 37.00 -6.78 3.33
C GLU A 239 37.46 -5.39 3.79
N GLU A 240 38.75 -5.06 3.64
CA GLU A 240 39.29 -3.72 3.91
C GLU A 240 38.71 -2.64 2.97
N GLU A 241 38.60 -2.94 1.67
CA GLU A 241 38.00 -2.02 0.69
C GLU A 241 36.49 -1.80 0.95
N GLU A 242 35.75 -2.85 1.31
CA GLU A 242 34.34 -2.77 1.71
C GLU A 242 34.16 -1.94 2.98
N LEU A 243 35.01 -2.16 3.98
CA LEU A 243 34.97 -1.41 5.24
C LEU A 243 35.31 0.07 5.04
N LYS A 244 36.26 0.37 4.14
CA LYS A 244 36.59 1.76 3.76
C LYS A 244 35.43 2.45 3.06
N LYS A 245 34.75 1.78 2.12
CA LYS A 245 33.54 2.31 1.45
C LYS A 245 32.39 2.54 2.42
N GLU A 246 32.17 1.61 3.35
CA GLU A 246 31.13 1.76 4.38
C GLU A 246 31.43 2.95 5.32
N GLN A 247 32.70 3.14 5.72
CA GLN A 247 33.11 4.32 6.51
C GLN A 247 32.90 5.62 5.74
N GLU A 248 33.21 5.64 4.45
CA GLU A 248 32.96 6.80 3.58
C GLU A 248 31.47 7.10 3.45
N ARG A 249 30.62 6.08 3.24
CA ARG A 249 29.17 6.27 3.20
C ARG A 249 28.63 6.86 4.49
N ARG A 250 29.04 6.34 5.65
CA ARG A 250 28.65 6.88 6.97
C ARG A 250 29.14 8.31 7.19
N ARG A 251 30.29 8.67 6.61
CA ARG A 251 30.79 10.06 6.67
C ARG A 251 29.94 10.97 5.80
N GLN A 252 29.60 10.55 4.58
CA GLN A 252 28.71 11.29 3.68
C GLN A 252 27.32 11.49 4.29
N GLU A 253 26.71 10.43 4.82
CA GLU A 253 25.42 10.49 5.53
C GLU A 253 25.46 11.49 6.70
N LYS A 254 26.56 11.51 7.48
CA LYS A 254 26.74 12.48 8.57
C LYS A 254 26.91 13.91 8.08
N GLU A 255 27.63 14.12 6.98
CA GLU A 255 27.81 15.45 6.37
C GLU A 255 26.49 15.96 5.77
N GLU A 256 25.73 15.10 5.11
CA GLU A 256 24.39 15.39 4.58
C GLU A 256 23.41 15.73 5.70
N TRP A 257 23.40 14.93 6.78
CA TRP A 257 22.59 15.21 7.95
C TRP A 257 22.91 16.57 8.58
N ARG A 258 24.19 16.96 8.63
CA ARG A 258 24.60 18.29 9.09
C ARG A 258 24.10 19.40 8.17
N ARG A 259 24.11 19.19 6.84
CA ARG A 259 23.57 20.17 5.88
C ARG A 259 22.05 20.34 6.06
N ILE A 260 21.33 19.25 6.24
CA ILE A 260 19.87 19.28 6.48
C ILE A 260 19.55 20.01 7.78
N GLN A 261 20.31 19.76 8.85
CA GLN A 261 20.13 20.44 10.13
C GLN A 261 20.42 21.95 10.03
N GLU A 262 21.48 22.32 9.33
CA GLU A 262 21.83 23.71 9.08
C GLU A 262 20.76 24.43 8.25
N GLN A 263 20.25 23.78 7.20
CA GLN A 263 19.17 24.30 6.37
C GLN A 263 17.89 24.51 7.20
N ARG A 264 17.51 23.53 8.04
CA ARG A 264 16.35 23.67 8.93
C ARG A 264 16.52 24.86 9.88
N ARG A 265 17.71 25.06 10.44
CA ARG A 265 17.99 26.22 11.31
C ARG A 265 17.83 27.54 10.56
N GLN A 266 18.33 27.62 9.33
CA GLN A 266 18.18 28.82 8.49
C GLN A 266 16.72 29.08 8.11
N GLU A 267 15.95 28.04 7.78
CA GLU A 267 14.52 28.15 7.51
C GLU A 267 13.73 28.61 8.73
N GLU A 268 14.04 28.10 9.93
CA GLU A 268 13.44 28.56 11.19
C GLU A 268 13.79 30.02 11.50
N GLU A 269 15.04 30.43 11.31
CA GLU A 269 15.46 31.83 11.47
C GLU A 269 14.76 32.75 10.45
N GLN A 270 14.58 32.31 9.22
CA GLN A 270 13.86 33.07 8.20
C GLN A 270 12.38 33.20 8.54
N ARG A 271 11.72 32.10 8.94
CA ARG A 271 10.33 32.14 9.43
C ARG A 271 10.15 33.06 10.63
N ALA A 272 11.12 33.08 11.55
CA ALA A 272 11.09 33.99 12.70
C ALA A 272 11.18 35.47 12.26
N ARG A 273 12.03 35.80 11.28
CA ARG A 273 12.13 37.16 10.71
C ARG A 273 10.84 37.57 10.01
N ASP A 274 10.25 36.68 9.22
CA ASP A 274 9.02 36.95 8.49
C ASP A 274 7.84 37.17 9.46
N GLU A 275 7.76 36.38 10.54
CA GLU A 275 6.76 36.55 11.58
C GLU A 275 6.96 37.88 12.35
N GLU A 276 8.20 38.28 12.64
CA GLU A 276 8.49 39.58 13.26
C GLU A 276 8.00 40.75 12.38
N VAL A 277 8.25 40.68 11.07
CA VAL A 277 7.76 41.66 10.10
C VAL A 277 6.22 41.68 10.06
N ARG A 278 5.59 40.51 10.10
CA ARG A 278 4.12 40.38 10.13
C ARG A 278 3.54 41.01 11.39
N VAL A 279 4.10 40.70 12.57
CA VAL A 279 3.66 41.29 13.84
C VAL A 279 3.80 42.81 13.80
N ARG A 280 4.94 43.33 13.33
CA ARG A 280 5.17 44.77 13.20
C ARG A 280 4.15 45.45 12.29
N ARG A 281 3.81 44.83 11.16
CA ARG A 281 2.77 45.33 10.25
C ARG A 281 1.40 45.38 10.93
N THR A 282 1.01 44.30 11.61
CA THR A 282 -0.27 44.27 12.34
C THR A 282 -0.34 45.30 13.47
N GLN A 283 0.78 45.62 14.10
CA GLN A 283 0.86 46.65 15.12
C GLN A 283 0.64 48.05 14.52
N MET A 284 1.30 48.37 13.41
CA MET A 284 1.08 49.64 12.70
C MET A 284 -0.37 49.80 12.24
N ASP A 285 -0.99 48.72 11.75
CA ASP A 285 -2.40 48.74 11.33
C ASP A 285 -3.35 48.98 12.52
N LYS A 286 -3.07 48.38 13.68
CA LYS A 286 -3.82 48.63 14.93
C LYS A 286 -3.71 50.09 15.37
N GLU A 287 -2.51 50.66 15.34
CA GLU A 287 -2.26 52.07 15.67
C GLU A 287 -3.02 53.00 14.71
N ARG A 288 -2.97 52.70 13.40
CA ARG A 288 -3.72 53.44 12.38
C ARG A 288 -5.23 53.41 12.63
N LEU A 289 -5.77 52.25 13.00
CA LEU A 289 -7.20 52.09 13.30
C LEU A 289 -7.60 52.86 14.56
N GLN A 290 -6.74 52.85 15.60
CA GLN A 290 -6.96 53.59 16.83
C GLN A 290 -7.04 55.10 16.58
N VAL A 291 -6.13 55.64 15.75
CA VAL A 291 -6.16 57.05 15.35
C VAL A 291 -7.45 57.38 14.59
N MET A 292 -7.90 56.50 13.69
CA MET A 292 -9.15 56.68 12.95
C MET A 292 -10.37 56.70 13.87
N LEU A 293 -10.41 55.83 14.88
CA LEU A 293 -11.49 55.81 15.87
C LEU A 293 -11.53 57.10 16.70
N GLN A 294 -10.38 57.57 17.18
CA GLN A 294 -10.30 58.86 17.90
C GLN A 294 -10.75 60.04 17.03
N ALA A 295 -10.34 60.07 15.75
CA ALA A 295 -10.78 61.10 14.82
C ALA A 295 -12.30 61.06 14.58
N LYS A 296 -12.88 59.86 14.51
CA LYS A 296 -14.33 59.66 14.37
C LYS A 296 -15.09 60.11 15.62
N GLU A 297 -14.57 59.83 16.81
CA GLU A 297 -15.12 60.32 18.07
C GLU A 297 -15.11 61.85 18.13
N ALA A 298 -14.00 62.49 17.78
CA ALA A 298 -13.89 63.95 17.70
C ALA A 298 -14.90 64.57 16.71
N GLN A 299 -15.09 63.95 15.54
CA GLN A 299 -16.11 64.38 14.59
C GLN A 299 -17.54 64.21 15.12
N SER A 300 -17.81 63.14 15.88
CA SER A 300 -19.13 62.91 16.47
C SER A 300 -19.45 63.95 17.54
N ALA A 301 -18.48 64.36 18.35
CA ALA A 301 -18.63 65.43 19.33
C ALA A 301 -18.98 66.79 18.67
N LEU A 302 -18.36 67.10 17.52
CA LEU A 302 -18.67 68.31 16.74
C LEU A 302 -20.09 68.31 16.14
N ARG A 303 -20.66 67.14 15.82
CA ARG A 303 -22.04 67.04 15.30
C ARG A 303 -23.10 67.20 16.38
N VAL A 304 -22.79 66.86 17.64
CA VAL A 304 -23.74 67.03 18.76
C VAL A 304 -23.92 68.51 19.10
N THR A 305 -22.90 69.35 18.94
CA THR A 305 -22.99 70.81 19.14
C THR A 305 -23.71 71.56 17.99
N GLN A 306 -23.88 70.96 16.81
CA GLN A 306 -24.65 71.56 15.70
C GLN A 306 -26.15 71.22 15.70
N ARG A 307 -26.64 70.36 16.62
CA ARG A 307 -28.07 69.96 16.66
C ARG A 307 -28.97 70.78 17.59
N THR A 308 -28.47 71.81 18.27
CA THR A 308 -29.30 72.73 19.07
C THR A 308 -29.87 73.91 18.30
N ILE A 309 -29.63 74.03 16.99
CA ILE A 309 -30.24 75.07 16.16
C ILE A 309 -30.66 74.44 14.83
N SER A 310 -31.86 73.87 14.76
CA SER A 310 -32.73 73.84 13.58
C SER A 310 -33.80 72.75 13.77
N SER A 311 -34.82 73.09 14.54
CA SER A 311 -36.14 72.51 14.34
C SER A 311 -36.77 73.25 13.17
N ASN A 312 -36.86 72.60 12.00
CA ASN A 312 -38.02 72.68 11.12
C ASN A 312 -37.83 71.84 9.85
N SER A 313 -38.96 71.32 9.38
CA SER A 313 -39.24 70.84 8.03
C SER A 313 -39.05 69.34 7.75
N LEU A 314 -40.13 68.62 8.07
CA LEU A 314 -40.60 67.43 7.37
C LEU A 314 -40.97 67.79 5.92
N SER A 315 -40.44 67.05 4.95
CA SER A 315 -40.98 66.68 3.61
C SER A 315 -39.76 66.19 2.81
N GLY A 316 -39.61 64.91 2.52
CA GLY A 316 -40.29 64.26 1.39
C GLY A 316 -39.49 64.53 0.11
N LEU A 317 -39.20 63.47 -0.66
CA LEU A 317 -39.05 63.41 -2.14
C LEU A 317 -37.84 62.55 -2.61
N PHE A 318 -38.22 61.50 -3.36
CA PHE A 318 -37.55 60.82 -4.50
C PHE A 318 -36.14 60.22 -4.29
N ALA A 319 -35.95 58.91 -4.42
CA ALA A 319 -36.02 58.06 -5.62
C ALA A 319 -34.91 58.34 -6.65
N ALA A 320 -34.40 57.24 -7.21
CA ALA A 320 -33.63 57.10 -8.45
C ALA A 320 -32.09 56.89 -8.32
N THR A 321 -31.73 55.62 -8.56
CA THR A 321 -30.70 55.16 -9.50
C THR A 321 -29.27 55.69 -9.37
N CYS A 322 -28.34 54.82 -8.94
CA CYS A 322 -26.98 54.78 -9.47
C CYS A 322 -26.49 53.32 -9.52
N SER A 323 -26.25 52.85 -10.74
CA SER A 323 -25.62 51.58 -11.10
C SER A 323 -24.25 51.37 -10.43
N PRO A 324 -23.82 50.11 -10.21
CA PRO A 324 -22.42 49.83 -9.93
C PRO A 324 -21.63 49.98 -11.24
N LYS A 325 -21.02 51.14 -11.45
CA LYS A 325 -20.03 51.31 -12.51
C LYS A 325 -18.68 50.86 -11.95
N ALA A 326 -18.15 49.81 -12.56
CA ALA A 326 -16.79 49.34 -12.40
C ALA A 326 -15.82 50.54 -12.43
N LEU A 327 -15.06 50.71 -11.35
CA LEU A 327 -13.84 51.51 -11.36
C LEU A 327 -12.70 50.52 -11.09
N VAL A 328 -12.17 50.01 -12.20
CA VAL A 328 -10.85 49.43 -12.29
C VAL A 328 -9.86 50.53 -11.88
N GLY A 329 -9.40 50.46 -10.63
CA GLY A 329 -8.31 51.28 -10.13
C GLY A 329 -7.01 50.68 -10.62
N ALA A 330 -6.45 51.31 -11.66
CA ALA A 330 -5.03 51.22 -11.99
C ALA A 330 -4.22 51.73 -10.78
N GLY A 331 -3.71 50.81 -9.99
CA GLY A 331 -2.65 51.03 -9.01
C GLY A 331 -1.35 50.57 -9.63
N GLN A 332 -0.66 51.53 -10.23
CA GLN A 332 0.69 51.41 -10.75
C GLN A 332 1.65 51.28 -9.57
N ASP A 333 2.24 50.09 -9.41
CA ASP A 333 3.41 49.85 -8.56
C ASP A 333 4.49 49.29 -9.48
N ASP A 334 5.33 50.20 -9.98
CA ASP A 334 6.53 49.89 -10.75
C ASP A 334 7.55 49.24 -9.80
N SER A 335 7.52 47.91 -9.76
CA SER A 335 8.58 47.08 -9.20
C SER A 335 8.87 45.97 -10.21
N GLU A 336 9.66 46.33 -11.21
CA GLU A 336 10.21 45.43 -12.21
C GLU A 336 11.10 44.37 -11.54
N GLN A 337 10.50 43.24 -11.19
CA GLN A 337 11.18 41.95 -11.29
C GLN A 337 10.54 41.20 -12.46
N PRO A 338 11.34 40.62 -13.37
CA PRO A 338 10.80 39.89 -14.52
C PRO A 338 10.13 38.61 -14.03
N VAL A 339 8.82 38.69 -13.76
CA VAL A 339 7.96 37.52 -13.75
C VAL A 339 7.88 37.08 -15.21
N PHE A 340 8.64 36.04 -15.56
CA PHE A 340 8.43 35.30 -16.80
C PHE A 340 7.03 34.67 -16.74
N CYS A 341 6.00 35.45 -17.06
CA CYS A 341 4.73 34.93 -17.49
C CYS A 341 4.97 34.30 -18.87
N LEU A 342 5.40 33.04 -18.86
CA LEU A 342 5.26 32.15 -20.02
C LEU A 342 3.77 31.83 -20.17
N GLU A 343 3.01 32.84 -20.58
CA GLU A 343 1.61 32.76 -20.99
C GLU A 343 1.51 32.27 -22.44
N GLY A 344 2.40 31.34 -22.80
CA GLY A 344 2.18 30.43 -23.92
C GLY A 344 1.51 29.22 -23.32
N SER A 345 0.21 29.04 -23.56
CA SER A 345 -0.51 27.82 -23.20
C SER A 345 0.27 26.64 -23.78
N ALA A 346 1.08 25.98 -22.94
CA ALA A 346 1.73 24.75 -23.33
C ALA A 346 0.58 23.78 -23.63
N GLY A 347 0.33 23.53 -24.91
CA GLY A 347 -0.76 22.64 -25.31
C GLY A 347 -0.62 21.31 -24.59
N SER A 348 -1.74 20.78 -24.13
CA SER A 348 -1.80 19.41 -23.64
C SER A 348 -1.19 18.48 -24.70
N VAL A 349 -0.34 17.55 -24.28
CA VAL A 349 0.27 16.54 -25.16
C VAL A 349 -0.62 15.31 -25.34
N GLY A 350 -1.66 15.18 -24.53
CA GLY A 350 -2.63 14.10 -24.63
C GLY A 350 -3.76 14.24 -23.62
N CYS A 351 -4.65 13.25 -23.63
CA CYS A 351 -5.77 13.12 -22.72
C CYS A 351 -5.70 11.77 -22.00
N LEU A 352 -5.73 11.82 -20.66
CA LEU A 352 -5.83 10.63 -19.82
C LEU A 352 -7.30 10.42 -19.44
N ARG A 353 -7.90 9.30 -19.86
CA ARG A 353 -9.22 8.87 -19.40
C ARG A 353 -9.06 7.80 -18.34
N VAL A 354 -9.66 8.00 -17.17
CA VAL A 354 -9.59 7.06 -16.05
C VAL A 354 -11.00 6.68 -15.62
N GLN A 355 -11.19 5.39 -15.36
CA GLN A 355 -12.36 4.83 -14.71
C GLN A 355 -11.93 4.25 -13.36
N LEU A 356 -12.30 4.92 -12.28
CA LEU A 356 -12.07 4.48 -10.93
C LEU A 356 -13.14 3.48 -10.52
N LEU A 357 -12.77 2.21 -10.30
CA LEU A 357 -13.72 1.13 -10.07
C LEU A 357 -14.05 1.00 -8.59
N ALA A 358 -13.06 0.63 -7.76
CA ALA A 358 -13.26 0.29 -6.36
C ALA A 358 -11.97 0.40 -5.54
N ALA A 359 -12.11 0.41 -4.21
CA ALA A 359 -11.02 0.08 -3.30
C ALA A 359 -11.39 -1.16 -2.48
N LYS A 360 -10.37 -1.88 -2.02
CA LYS A 360 -10.51 -3.12 -1.25
C LYS A 360 -9.68 -3.07 0.02
N ASP A 361 -10.21 -3.76 1.04
CA ASP A 361 -9.55 -3.99 2.32
C ASP A 361 -9.16 -2.69 3.06
N LEU A 362 -9.98 -1.64 2.91
CA LEU A 362 -9.79 -0.43 3.70
C LEU A 362 -10.03 -0.74 5.19
N PRO A 363 -9.25 -0.14 6.12
CA PRO A 363 -9.37 -0.46 7.53
C PRO A 363 -10.80 -0.18 8.03
N ALA A 364 -11.41 -1.14 8.73
CA ALA A 364 -12.69 -0.87 9.39
C ALA A 364 -12.46 0.09 10.57
N ASP A 365 -13.38 1.03 10.79
CA ASP A 365 -13.32 1.85 12.01
C ASP A 365 -13.56 0.98 13.24
N TRP A 366 -12.61 1.04 14.18
CA TRP A 366 -12.63 0.26 15.40
C TRP A 366 -13.53 0.87 16.48
N LEU A 367 -13.98 2.12 16.29
CA LEU A 367 -14.72 2.88 17.29
C LEU A 367 -16.13 3.26 16.80
N PHE A 368 -17.13 2.66 17.44
CA PHE A 368 -18.53 3.13 17.53
C PHE A 368 -19.49 2.88 16.38
N GLY A 369 -19.24 1.93 15.46
CA GLY A 369 -20.29 1.43 14.56
C GLY A 369 -20.91 2.48 13.62
N ALA A 370 -20.31 3.66 13.51
CA ALA A 370 -20.66 4.64 12.50
C ALA A 370 -20.14 4.13 11.15
N SER A 371 -21.02 4.10 10.16
CA SER A 371 -20.64 3.79 8.78
C SER A 371 -19.83 4.95 8.22
N VAL A 372 -18.51 4.92 8.39
CA VAL A 372 -17.64 5.94 7.85
C VAL A 372 -17.53 5.79 6.34
N LYS A 373 -17.66 6.91 5.63
CA LYS A 373 -17.61 6.93 4.18
C LYS A 373 -16.17 7.13 3.73
N SER A 374 -15.84 6.55 2.59
CA SER A 374 -14.56 6.72 1.92
C SER A 374 -14.77 7.34 0.54
N PHE A 375 -13.78 8.10 0.11
CA PHE A 375 -13.75 8.72 -1.21
C PHE A 375 -12.29 8.79 -1.70
N ALA A 376 -12.11 9.04 -2.98
CA ALA A 376 -10.79 9.15 -3.59
C ALA A 376 -10.65 10.50 -4.29
N ILE A 377 -9.45 11.07 -4.20
CA ILE A 377 -9.04 12.23 -4.98
C ILE A 377 -8.00 11.77 -5.99
N ALA A 378 -8.34 11.90 -7.27
CA ALA A 378 -7.47 11.61 -8.40
C ALA A 378 -6.89 12.93 -8.93
N SER A 379 -5.60 12.97 -9.27
CA SER A 379 -4.93 14.20 -9.69
C SER A 379 -3.84 14.00 -10.74
N VAL A 380 -3.74 14.95 -11.66
CA VAL A 380 -2.66 15.10 -12.65
C VAL A 380 -2.25 16.58 -12.66
N GLY A 381 -1.00 16.88 -12.30
CA GLY A 381 -0.52 18.26 -12.20
C GLY A 381 -1.39 19.10 -11.26
N SER A 382 -2.01 20.15 -11.79
CA SER A 382 -2.94 21.03 -11.06
C SER A 382 -4.41 20.57 -11.11
N GLN A 383 -4.75 19.60 -11.96
CA GLN A 383 -6.11 19.11 -12.11
C GLN A 383 -6.42 18.06 -11.04
N GLN A 384 -7.61 18.13 -10.46
CA GLN A 384 -8.07 17.19 -9.44
C GLN A 384 -9.53 16.81 -9.68
N PHE A 385 -9.86 15.55 -9.40
CA PHE A 385 -11.21 15.00 -9.42
C PHE A 385 -11.48 14.27 -8.10
N THR A 386 -12.68 14.45 -7.54
CA THR A 386 -13.10 13.81 -6.28
C THR A 386 -14.24 12.84 -6.55
N SER A 387 -14.09 11.58 -6.11
CA SER A 387 -15.13 10.56 -6.25
C SER A 387 -16.29 10.75 -5.25
N PRO A 388 -17.46 10.13 -5.50
CA PRO A 388 -18.54 10.10 -4.52
C PRO A 388 -18.13 9.43 -3.20
N ARG A 389 -18.67 9.92 -2.08
CA ARG A 389 -18.46 9.32 -0.76
C ARG A 389 -19.30 8.05 -0.60
N MET A 390 -18.66 6.90 -0.44
CA MET A 390 -19.30 5.59 -0.34
C MET A 390 -19.03 4.94 1.01
N SER A 391 -20.04 4.33 1.62
CA SER A 391 -19.91 3.61 2.89
C SER A 391 -19.22 2.26 2.73
N GLY A 392 -18.44 1.86 3.73
CA GLY A 392 -17.88 0.51 3.85
C GLY A 392 -16.38 0.43 3.54
N CYS A 393 -15.80 -0.75 3.83
CA CYS A 393 -14.38 -1.03 3.64
C CYS A 393 -13.98 -1.39 2.20
N ASN A 394 -14.98 -1.64 1.36
CA ASN A 394 -14.80 -2.01 -0.05
C ASN A 394 -15.70 -1.13 -0.94
N PRO A 395 -15.46 0.19 -0.99
CA PRO A 395 -16.30 1.10 -1.78
C PRO A 395 -16.17 0.80 -3.27
N GLU A 396 -17.30 0.73 -3.97
CA GLU A 396 -17.37 0.67 -5.43
C GLU A 396 -17.85 2.03 -5.96
N TRP A 397 -16.98 2.79 -6.62
CA TRP A 397 -17.30 4.10 -7.16
C TRP A 397 -17.80 4.05 -8.60
N SER A 398 -17.16 3.21 -9.43
CA SER A 398 -17.46 3.05 -10.87
C SER A 398 -17.60 4.38 -11.64
N CYS A 399 -16.82 5.40 -11.27
CA CYS A 399 -16.87 6.74 -11.88
C CYS A 399 -15.73 6.95 -12.90
N SER A 400 -16.00 7.75 -13.94
CA SER A 400 -15.02 8.06 -14.99
C SER A 400 -14.73 9.56 -15.05
N PHE A 401 -13.48 9.91 -15.36
CA PHE A 401 -13.01 11.29 -15.50
C PHE A 401 -11.87 11.37 -16.51
N GLU A 402 -11.65 12.57 -17.05
CA GLU A 402 -10.65 12.86 -18.08
C GLU A 402 -9.73 13.98 -17.60
N PHE A 403 -8.43 13.89 -17.90
CA PHE A 403 -7.43 14.90 -17.57
C PHE A 403 -6.64 15.30 -18.82
N ASP A 404 -6.40 16.59 -18.97
CA ASP A 404 -5.49 17.11 -19.99
C ASP A 404 -4.04 16.97 -19.50
N VAL A 405 -3.23 16.18 -20.18
CA VAL A 405 -1.85 15.89 -19.72
C VAL A 405 -0.87 16.81 -20.42
N HIS A 406 -0.02 17.48 -19.65
CA HIS A 406 0.98 18.42 -20.12
C HIS A 406 2.37 17.78 -20.06
N ARG A 407 3.35 18.33 -20.80
CA ARG A 407 4.74 17.80 -20.80
C ARG A 407 5.42 17.76 -19.43
N VAL A 408 4.97 18.62 -18.52
CA VAL A 408 5.53 18.71 -17.16
C VAL A 408 4.95 17.66 -16.22
N ASP A 409 3.85 17.00 -16.59
CA ASP A 409 3.20 16.01 -15.77
C ASP A 409 3.95 14.67 -15.90
N THR A 410 4.37 14.10 -14.77
CA THR A 410 5.16 12.86 -14.76
C THR A 410 4.35 11.62 -14.40
N SER A 411 3.26 11.80 -13.65
CA SER A 411 2.50 10.71 -13.06
C SER A 411 1.05 11.08 -12.77
N PHE A 412 0.21 10.05 -12.71
CA PHE A 412 -1.17 10.10 -12.22
C PHE A 412 -1.19 9.66 -10.76
N CYS A 413 -1.79 10.47 -9.89
CA CYS A 413 -1.90 10.17 -8.46
C CYS A 413 -3.35 9.93 -8.05
N VAL A 414 -3.58 8.95 -7.17
CA VAL A 414 -4.87 8.76 -6.48
C VAL A 414 -4.61 8.63 -4.99
N THR A 415 -5.29 9.45 -4.19
CA THR A 415 -5.25 9.37 -2.73
C THR A 415 -6.64 9.02 -2.21
N VAL A 416 -6.73 7.99 -1.37
CA VAL A 416 -7.99 7.55 -0.77
C VAL A 416 -8.10 8.15 0.62
N TYR A 417 -9.23 8.76 0.90
CA TYR A 417 -9.55 9.42 2.16
C TYR A 417 -10.72 8.73 2.85
N ARG A 418 -10.72 8.86 4.17
CA ARG A 418 -11.83 8.57 5.04
C ARG A 418 -12.47 9.87 5.48
N GLU A 419 -13.78 9.96 5.38
CA GLU A 419 -14.54 11.10 5.88
C GLU A 419 -14.39 11.19 7.40
N GLY A 420 -13.70 12.21 7.89
CA GLY A 420 -13.56 12.47 9.31
C GLY A 420 -14.59 13.48 9.81
N TRP A 421 -14.69 13.63 11.14
CA TRP A 421 -15.58 14.65 11.72
C TRP A 421 -15.02 16.06 11.53
N PHE A 422 -13.71 16.23 11.75
CA PHE A 422 -13.04 17.52 11.63
C PHE A 422 -12.26 17.64 10.32
N ASP A 423 -11.39 16.66 10.07
CA ASP A 423 -10.55 16.58 8.87
C ASP A 423 -10.66 15.18 8.27
N ASP A 424 -10.59 15.10 6.94
CA ASP A 424 -10.58 13.83 6.22
C ASP A 424 -9.23 13.12 6.43
N ASP A 425 -9.27 11.86 6.85
CA ASP A 425 -8.07 11.07 7.20
C ASP A 425 -7.54 10.34 5.95
N PRO A 426 -6.31 10.64 5.48
CA PRO A 426 -5.76 9.99 4.30
C PRO A 426 -5.34 8.55 4.61
N LEU A 427 -5.99 7.59 3.97
CA LEU A 427 -5.73 6.16 4.17
C LEU A 427 -4.50 5.69 3.38
N GLY A 428 -4.31 6.21 2.18
CA GLY A 428 -3.18 5.82 1.34
C GLY A 428 -3.19 6.50 -0.02
N ARG A 429 -2.04 6.46 -0.68
CA ARG A 429 -1.78 7.08 -1.98
C ARG A 429 -1.17 6.05 -2.93
N VAL A 430 -1.56 6.14 -4.19
CA VAL A 430 -0.88 5.46 -5.30
C VAL A 430 -0.46 6.50 -6.32
N GLU A 431 0.74 6.33 -6.84
CA GLU A 431 1.29 7.12 -7.93
C GLU A 431 1.64 6.16 -9.08
N ILE A 432 1.11 6.43 -10.26
CA ILE A 432 1.28 5.62 -11.46
C ILE A 432 1.95 6.49 -12.54
N PRO A 433 3.19 6.20 -12.93
CA PRO A 433 3.85 6.89 -14.05
C PRO A 433 3.05 6.73 -15.35
N PHE A 434 3.03 7.75 -16.21
CA PHE A 434 2.29 7.67 -17.48
C PHE A 434 2.77 6.56 -18.40
N LEU A 435 4.07 6.23 -18.37
CA LEU A 435 4.64 5.11 -19.11
C LEU A 435 3.99 3.77 -18.73
N ASP A 436 3.72 3.55 -17.44
CA ASP A 436 3.04 2.34 -16.96
C ASP A 436 1.57 2.32 -17.42
N ILE A 437 0.91 3.49 -17.47
CA ILE A 437 -0.48 3.61 -17.92
C ILE A 437 -0.61 3.28 -19.40
N GLU A 438 0.34 3.76 -20.22
CA GLU A 438 0.38 3.48 -21.65
C GLU A 438 0.49 1.99 -21.93
N GLU A 439 1.35 1.28 -21.19
CA GLU A 439 1.53 -0.18 -21.32
C GLU A 439 0.24 -0.96 -20.97
N TRP A 440 -0.58 -0.45 -20.05
CA TRP A 440 -1.80 -1.12 -19.58
C TRP A 440 -3.09 -0.44 -20.01
N SER A 441 -3.04 0.36 -21.08
CA SER A 441 -4.20 1.07 -21.60
C SER A 441 -5.40 0.14 -21.81
N GLY A 442 -6.54 0.47 -21.20
CA GLY A 442 -7.79 -0.30 -21.24
C GLY A 442 -7.85 -1.54 -20.33
N CYS A 443 -6.75 -1.94 -19.71
CA CYS A 443 -6.73 -3.04 -18.75
C CYS A 443 -7.16 -2.59 -17.35
N GLN A 444 -7.72 -3.53 -16.56
CA GLN A 444 -7.96 -3.28 -15.14
C GLN A 444 -6.66 -3.41 -14.37
N ILE A 445 -6.28 -2.33 -13.69
CA ILE A 445 -5.06 -2.18 -12.93
C ILE A 445 -5.43 -2.22 -11.45
N GLY A 446 -4.84 -3.17 -10.71
CA GLY A 446 -4.88 -3.23 -9.25
C GLY A 446 -3.56 -2.74 -8.68
N ARG A 447 -3.56 -1.71 -7.85
CA ARG A 447 -2.37 -1.20 -7.17
C ARG A 447 -2.55 -1.20 -5.66
N VAL A 448 -1.50 -1.54 -4.93
CA VAL A 448 -1.48 -1.43 -3.47
C VAL A 448 -1.31 0.04 -3.08
N LEU A 449 -2.15 0.53 -2.17
CA LEU A 449 -2.04 1.89 -1.63
C LEU A 449 -0.84 1.96 -0.69
N GLN A 450 0.01 2.96 -0.88
CA GLN A 450 1.09 3.28 0.03
C GLN A 450 0.53 4.15 1.18
N PRO A 451 0.78 3.80 2.46
CA PRO A 451 0.37 4.64 3.57
C PRO A 451 1.08 6.00 3.50
N LEU A 452 0.36 7.10 3.74
CA LEU A 452 0.97 8.44 3.74
C LEU A 452 1.91 8.65 4.93
N ASP A 453 1.57 8.08 6.08
CA ASP A 453 2.39 8.12 7.28
C ASP A 453 3.09 6.76 7.48
N PRO A 454 4.43 6.68 7.38
CA PRO A 454 5.17 5.44 7.59
C PRO A 454 4.98 4.87 9.00
N TYR A 455 4.58 5.68 9.99
CA TYR A 455 4.37 5.25 11.37
C TYR A 455 2.98 4.64 11.62
N GLN A 456 2.01 4.84 10.71
CA GLN A 456 0.68 4.21 10.79
C GLN A 456 0.65 2.78 10.22
N THR A 457 1.82 2.21 9.88
CA THR A 457 1.97 0.88 9.26
C THR A 457 1.43 -0.29 10.10
N SER A 458 1.08 -0.09 11.37
CA SER A 458 0.54 -1.13 12.24
C SER A 458 -0.76 -1.75 11.72
N SER A 459 -1.49 -1.04 10.86
CA SER A 459 -2.72 -1.51 10.21
C SER A 459 -2.64 -1.44 8.69
N ALA A 460 -1.43 -1.44 8.11
CA ALA A 460 -1.20 -1.57 6.68
C ALA A 460 -1.53 -2.99 6.21
N LEU A 461 -2.81 -3.35 6.34
CA LEU A 461 -3.47 -4.34 5.52
C LEU A 461 -3.25 -3.95 4.06
N CYS A 462 -3.18 -4.96 3.19
CA CYS A 462 -2.91 -4.83 1.77
C CYS A 462 -4.06 -4.09 1.04
N MET A 463 -4.27 -2.80 1.35
CA MET A 463 -5.29 -1.97 0.73
C MET A 463 -5.00 -1.88 -0.77
N ALA A 464 -5.99 -2.21 -1.59
CA ALA A 464 -5.85 -2.22 -3.04
C ALA A 464 -6.82 -1.25 -3.69
N LEU A 465 -6.34 -0.51 -4.68
CA LEU A 465 -7.14 0.33 -5.56
C LEU A 465 -7.29 -0.34 -6.92
N GLU A 466 -8.52 -0.41 -7.42
CA GLU A 466 -8.83 -0.94 -8.75
C GLU A 466 -9.32 0.18 -9.67
N LEU A 467 -8.67 0.32 -10.82
CA LEU A 467 -9.02 1.31 -11.84
C LEU A 467 -8.74 0.77 -13.24
N LYS A 468 -9.31 1.43 -14.25
CA LYS A 468 -8.92 1.30 -15.66
C LYS A 468 -8.47 2.67 -16.14
N ALA A 469 -7.42 2.72 -16.94
CA ALA A 469 -6.97 3.96 -17.54
C ALA A 469 -6.63 3.74 -19.00
N SER A 470 -6.84 4.75 -19.82
CA SER A 470 -6.43 4.78 -21.22
C SER A 470 -5.87 6.16 -21.54
N PHE A 471 -4.77 6.20 -22.26
CA PHE A 471 -4.08 7.43 -22.64
C PHE A 471 -4.14 7.62 -24.15
N GLU A 472 -4.47 8.83 -24.60
CA GLU A 472 -4.51 9.22 -26.01
C GLU A 472 -3.58 10.41 -26.22
N TRP A 473 -2.55 10.25 -27.05
CA TRP A 473 -1.62 11.34 -27.41
C TRP A 473 -2.22 12.20 -28.53
N PHE A 474 -1.97 13.52 -28.48
CA PHE A 474 -2.40 14.47 -29.52
C PHE A 474 -1.36 14.73 -30.60
#